data_AF-A0A421JLD5-F1
#
_entry.id   AF-A0A421JLD5-F1
#
_cell.length_a   1.000
_cell.length_b   1.000
_cell.length_c   1.000
_cell.angle_alpha   90.00
_cell.angle_beta   90.00
_cell.angle_gamma   90.00
#
_symmetry.space_group_name_H-M   'P 1'
#
loop_
_entity.id
_entity.type
_entity.pdbx_description
1 polymer ?
#
loop_
_entity_poly.entity_id
_entity_poly.type
_entity_poly.pdbx_seq_one_letter_code
_entity_poly.pdbx_strand_id
1 'polypeptide(L)'
;MNQQDPTQPIEPFLKDFLSSLDAQYISPNQSFPNVEAYATQFASNLKRDSAVIINGNPLIPNTQEDSRLQFQKKWLATPISSHQLTSFDCHLIPGTGTFIINFCAKVRFDQTGKNRLGESSDLVTDNSSIGRGSGRPIWGSNFGVN
;
A
#
# COMPACT_ATOMS: atom_id res chain seq x y z
N MET A 1 -18.62 11.00 33.07
CA MET A 1 -17.53 10.42 32.26
C MET A 1 -18.08 10.22 30.86
N ASN A 2 -17.65 11.01 29.88
CA ASN A 2 -18.08 10.84 28.49
C ASN A 2 -17.45 9.54 27.98
N GLN A 3 -18.21 8.44 27.95
CA GLN A 3 -17.81 7.23 27.24
C GLN A 3 -17.91 7.55 25.74
N GLN A 4 -16.82 8.08 25.21
CA GLN A 4 -16.63 8.20 23.77
C GLN A 4 -16.47 6.78 23.22
N ASP A 5 -17.18 6.48 22.14
CA ASP A 5 -17.13 5.16 21.51
C ASP A 5 -15.66 4.82 21.15
N PRO A 6 -15.08 3.75 21.72
CA PRO A 6 -13.69 3.39 21.48
C PRO A 6 -13.39 3.06 20.01
N THR A 7 -14.41 2.82 19.19
CA THR A 7 -14.29 2.49 17.76
C THR A 7 -14.28 3.73 16.85
N GLN A 8 -14.68 4.90 17.34
CA GLN A 8 -14.75 6.14 16.56
C GLN A 8 -13.45 6.48 15.78
N PRO A 9 -12.22 6.29 16.33
CA PRO A 9 -10.99 6.62 15.60
C PRO A 9 -10.54 5.57 14.58
N ILE A 10 -11.23 4.41 14.49
CA ILE A 10 -10.77 3.28 13.67
C ILE A 10 -10.95 3.53 12.17
N GLU A 11 -12.06 4.14 11.76
CA GLU A 11 -12.29 4.43 10.34
C GLU A 11 -11.27 5.43 9.76
N PRO A 12 -10.97 6.59 10.41
CA PRO A 12 -9.88 7.46 9.98
C PRO A 12 -8.53 6.74 9.89
N PHE A 13 -8.19 5.92 10.90
CA PHE A 13 -6.96 5.14 10.90
C PHE A 13 -6.86 4.19 9.69
N LEU A 14 -7.94 3.48 9.36
CA LEU A 14 -7.97 2.58 8.19
C LEU A 14 -7.82 3.35 6.88
N LYS A 15 -8.44 4.53 6.75
CA LYS A 15 -8.29 5.38 5.56
C LYS A 15 -6.87 5.88 5.42
N ASP A 16 -6.24 6.31 6.51
CA ASP A 16 -4.84 6.75 6.53
C ASP A 16 -3.91 5.58 6.16
N PHE A 17 -4.13 4.41 6.74
CA PHE A 17 -3.38 3.19 6.41
C PHE A 17 -3.49 2.85 4.91
N LEU A 18 -4.69 2.80 4.35
CA LEU A 18 -4.90 2.52 2.93
C LEU A 18 -4.28 3.60 2.03
N SER A 19 -4.39 4.87 2.42
CA SER A 19 -3.76 5.97 1.67
C SER A 19 -2.24 5.86 1.64
N SER A 20 -1.63 5.32 2.71
CA SER A 20 -0.19 5.08 2.75
C SER A 20 0.24 4.02 1.73
N LEU A 21 -0.61 3.03 1.41
CA LEU A 21 -0.36 2.02 0.39
C LEU A 21 -0.51 2.58 -1.03
N ASP A 22 -1.39 3.57 -1.18
CA ASP A 22 -1.71 4.25 -2.45
C ASP A 22 -0.84 5.49 -2.71
N ALA A 23 0.16 5.74 -1.86
CA ALA A 23 1.04 6.88 -1.98
C ALA A 23 1.62 6.99 -3.40
N GLN A 24 1.48 8.16 -4.02
CA GLN A 24 2.00 8.42 -5.36
C GLN A 24 3.41 9.01 -5.27
N TYR A 25 4.30 8.55 -6.14
CA TYR A 25 5.63 9.11 -6.23
C TYR A 25 5.57 10.49 -6.87
N ILE A 26 6.10 11.50 -6.18
CA ILE A 26 6.27 12.85 -6.72
C ILE A 26 7.75 12.98 -7.07
N SER A 27 8.07 12.93 -8.37
CA SER A 27 9.46 13.04 -8.82
C SER A 27 9.99 14.45 -8.57
N PRO A 28 11.06 14.63 -7.78
CA PRO A 28 11.82 15.87 -7.80
C PRO A 28 12.59 15.97 -9.13
N ASN A 29 13.05 17.18 -9.48
CA ASN A 29 13.97 17.40 -10.61
C ASN A 29 15.37 16.84 -10.28
N GLN A 30 15.49 15.51 -10.16
CA GLN A 30 16.73 14.77 -9.88
C GLN A 30 16.93 13.68 -10.94
N SER A 31 18.18 13.28 -11.19
CA SER A 31 18.50 12.29 -12.20
C SER A 31 18.03 10.87 -11.86
N PHE A 32 17.88 10.55 -10.57
CA PHE A 32 17.42 9.24 -10.10
C PHE A 32 16.38 9.42 -8.97
N PRO A 33 15.38 8.54 -8.90
CA PRO A 33 14.36 8.61 -7.87
C PRO A 33 14.91 8.24 -6.49
N ASN A 34 14.48 8.95 -5.44
CA ASN A 34 14.74 8.55 -4.06
C ASN A 34 13.80 7.41 -3.64
N VAL A 35 14.21 6.18 -3.97
CA VAL A 35 13.43 4.96 -3.76
C VAL A 35 13.16 4.70 -2.27
N GLU A 36 14.16 4.91 -1.42
CA GLU A 36 14.06 4.63 0.02
C GLU A 36 13.06 5.55 0.71
N ALA A 37 13.14 6.86 0.46
CA ALA A 37 12.23 7.83 1.07
C ALA A 37 10.78 7.63 0.63
N TYR A 38 10.56 7.07 -0.56
CA TYR A 38 9.22 6.73 -1.03
C TYR A 38 8.73 5.39 -0.46
N ALA A 39 9.54 4.34 -0.55
CA ALA A 39 9.16 2.99 -0.11
C ALA A 39 8.88 2.91 1.40
N THR A 40 9.60 3.70 2.20
CA THR A 40 9.42 3.73 3.66
C THR A 40 8.09 4.32 4.12
N GLN A 41 7.35 5.01 3.23
CA GLN A 41 6.02 5.57 3.50
C GLN A 41 4.92 4.50 3.47
N PHE A 42 5.11 3.42 2.70
CA PHE A 42 4.11 2.36 2.59
C PHE A 42 3.87 1.69 3.94
N ALA A 43 2.60 1.62 4.34
CA ALA A 43 2.16 1.02 5.60
C ALA A 43 2.98 1.50 6.80
N SER A 44 3.19 2.82 6.90
CA SER A 44 4.08 3.42 7.89
C SER A 44 3.68 3.11 9.35
N ASN A 45 2.42 2.76 9.58
CA ASN A 45 1.88 2.31 10.86
C ASN A 45 2.31 0.88 11.27
N LEU A 46 2.86 0.07 10.36
CA LEU A 46 3.35 -1.28 10.70
C LEU A 46 4.56 -1.19 11.65
N LYS A 47 4.57 -2.05 12.67
CA LYS A 47 5.76 -2.28 13.49
C LYS A 47 6.79 -3.08 12.70
N ARG A 48 8.07 -2.88 13.00
CA ARG A 48 9.19 -3.58 12.33
C ARG A 48 9.09 -5.11 12.44
N ASP A 49 8.60 -5.58 13.58
CA ASP A 49 8.44 -6.99 13.96
C ASP A 49 7.00 -7.51 13.78
N SER A 50 6.16 -6.79 13.03
CA SER A 50 4.77 -7.21 12.79
C SER A 50 4.70 -8.52 12.02
N ALA A 51 3.78 -9.41 12.39
CA ALA A 51 3.48 -10.59 11.58
C ALA A 51 2.68 -10.16 10.34
N VAL A 52 3.27 -10.34 9.15
CA VAL A 52 2.66 -9.92 7.88
C VAL A 52 2.46 -11.15 6.99
N ILE A 53 1.22 -11.32 6.49
CA ILE A 53 0.84 -12.40 5.60
C ILE A 53 0.13 -11.78 4.39
N ILE A 54 0.53 -12.15 3.18
CA ILE A 54 -0.11 -11.69 1.94
C ILE A 54 -0.56 -12.91 1.15
N ASN A 55 -1.87 -13.00 0.85
CA ASN A 55 -2.45 -14.12 0.10
C ASN A 55 -2.03 -15.50 0.64
N GLY A 56 -2.03 -15.66 1.97
CA GLY A 56 -1.64 -16.90 2.65
C GLY A 56 -0.14 -17.14 2.78
N ASN A 57 0.72 -16.25 2.27
CA ASN A 57 2.18 -16.40 2.32
C ASN A 57 2.78 -15.46 3.39
N PRO A 58 3.38 -15.99 4.46
CA PRO A 58 4.00 -15.16 5.51
C PRO A 58 5.32 -14.54 5.05
N LEU A 59 5.60 -13.30 5.47
CA LEU A 59 6.93 -12.71 5.38
C LEU A 59 7.78 -13.22 6.53
N ILE A 60 8.93 -13.82 6.21
CA ILE A 60 9.83 -14.43 7.20
C ILE A 60 11.02 -13.48 7.41
N PRO A 61 11.10 -12.79 8.57
CA PRO A 61 12.23 -11.92 8.89
C PRO A 61 13.56 -12.67 8.82
N ASN A 62 14.61 -11.98 8.39
CA ASN A 62 15.97 -12.50 8.41
C ASN A 62 16.92 -11.50 9.09
N THR A 63 18.21 -11.80 9.13
CA THR A 63 19.22 -10.97 9.81
C THR A 63 19.42 -9.58 9.19
N GLN A 64 19.00 -9.37 7.94
CA GLN A 64 19.16 -8.11 7.20
C GLN A 64 17.86 -7.32 7.07
N GLU A 65 16.72 -8.01 6.99
CA GLU A 65 15.42 -7.40 6.69
C GLU A 65 14.33 -7.87 7.65
N ASP A 66 13.77 -6.92 8.39
CA ASP A 66 12.57 -7.12 9.20
C ASP A 66 11.31 -7.26 8.32
N SER A 67 10.18 -7.67 8.90
CA SER A 67 8.96 -7.96 8.14
C SER A 67 8.38 -6.71 7.49
N ARG A 68 8.50 -5.55 8.13
CA ARG A 68 8.06 -4.27 7.58
C ARG A 68 8.89 -3.91 6.34
N LEU A 69 10.21 -4.01 6.41
CA LEU A 69 11.07 -3.70 5.27
C LEU A 69 10.81 -4.64 4.10
N GLN A 70 10.64 -5.93 4.36
CA GLN A 70 10.26 -6.90 3.34
C GLN A 70 8.91 -6.57 2.69
N PHE A 71 7.91 -6.19 3.50
CA PHE A 71 6.61 -5.73 3.01
C PHE A 71 6.77 -4.52 2.09
N GLN A 72 7.49 -3.49 2.53
CA GLN A 72 7.69 -2.25 1.78
C GLN A 72 8.37 -2.49 0.43
N LYS A 73 9.40 -3.34 0.39
CA LYS A 73 10.08 -3.72 -0.87
C LYS A 73 9.15 -4.48 -1.82
N LYS A 74 8.37 -5.43 -1.30
CA LYS A 74 7.40 -6.18 -2.12
C LYS A 74 6.26 -5.29 -2.62
N TRP A 75 5.78 -4.37 -1.78
CA TRP A 75 4.72 -3.44 -2.15
C TRP A 75 5.18 -2.43 -3.20
N LEU A 76 6.42 -1.93 -3.11
CA LEU A 76 7.04 -1.05 -4.12
C LEU A 76 7.03 -1.67 -5.53
N ALA A 77 7.18 -2.99 -5.63
CA ALA A 77 7.18 -3.70 -6.90
C ALA A 77 5.79 -3.86 -7.53
N THR A 78 4.71 -3.58 -6.79
CA THR A 78 3.35 -3.60 -7.35
C THR A 78 3.11 -2.36 -8.22
N PRO A 79 2.20 -2.39 -9.20
CA PRO A 79 1.71 -1.18 -9.85
C PRO A 79 1.07 -0.23 -8.81
N ILE A 80 0.91 1.04 -9.15
CA ILE A 80 0.18 1.99 -8.30
C ILE A 80 -1.21 1.40 -7.99
N SER A 81 -1.58 1.43 -6.71
CA SER A 81 -2.86 0.93 -6.21
C SER A 81 -3.82 2.08 -5.90
N SER A 82 -5.11 1.78 -5.87
CA SER A 82 -6.16 2.65 -5.35
C SER A 82 -7.16 1.79 -4.58
N HIS A 83 -7.16 1.93 -3.27
CA HIS A 83 -8.06 1.26 -2.35
C HIS A 83 -9.29 2.11 -2.07
N GLN A 84 -10.41 1.44 -1.84
CA GLN A 84 -11.60 2.03 -1.26
C GLN A 84 -12.12 1.09 -0.18
N LEU A 85 -12.07 1.54 1.07
CA LEU A 85 -12.68 0.87 2.21
C LEU A 85 -14.18 0.67 1.95
N THR A 86 -14.69 -0.54 2.13
CA THR A 86 -16.11 -0.86 1.93
C THR A 86 -16.85 -1.10 3.24
N SER A 87 -16.20 -1.77 4.19
CA SER A 87 -16.76 -2.09 5.49
C SER A 87 -15.64 -2.40 6.49
N PHE A 88 -15.90 -2.21 7.77
CA PHE A 88 -15.03 -2.71 8.83
C PHE A 88 -15.86 -3.04 10.07
N ASP A 89 -15.29 -3.90 10.90
CA ASP A 89 -15.76 -4.20 12.25
C ASP A 89 -14.53 -4.30 13.17
N CYS A 90 -14.69 -3.96 14.44
CA CYS A 90 -13.58 -4.00 15.38
C CYS A 90 -14.01 -4.26 16.82
N HIS A 91 -13.17 -5.01 17.54
CA HIS A 91 -13.37 -5.32 18.95
C HIS A 91 -12.12 -4.93 19.76
N LEU A 92 -12.32 -4.17 20.84
CA LEU A 92 -11.31 -3.96 21.86
C LEU A 92 -11.21 -5.22 22.72
N ILE A 93 -10.04 -5.86 22.78
CA ILE A 93 -9.86 -7.09 23.54
C ILE A 93 -9.51 -6.75 25.01
N PRO A 94 -10.35 -7.13 26.00
CA PRO A 94 -10.11 -6.79 27.39
C PRO A 94 -8.76 -7.30 27.90
N GLY A 95 -8.04 -6.46 28.65
CA GLY A 95 -6.75 -6.82 29.26
C GLY A 95 -5.54 -6.80 28.32
N THR A 96 -5.74 -6.60 27.01
CA THR A 96 -4.63 -6.56 26.03
C THR A 96 -4.23 -5.16 25.59
N GLY A 97 -5.17 -4.20 25.68
CA GLY A 97 -4.97 -2.85 25.15
C GLY A 97 -4.91 -2.80 23.61
N THR A 98 -5.35 -3.84 22.90
CA THR A 98 -5.35 -3.90 21.44
C THR A 98 -6.75 -4.10 20.87
N PHE A 99 -6.95 -3.56 19.66
CA PHE A 99 -8.12 -3.87 18.84
C PHE A 99 -7.79 -5.01 17.88
N ILE A 100 -8.77 -5.87 17.64
CA ILE A 100 -8.84 -6.68 16.42
C ILE A 100 -9.74 -5.93 15.45
N ILE A 101 -9.24 -5.66 14.25
CA ILE A 101 -9.96 -4.95 13.20
C ILE A 101 -10.04 -5.90 12.00
N ASN A 102 -11.26 -6.17 11.55
CA ASN A 102 -11.53 -6.90 10.31
C ASN A 102 -12.13 -5.90 9.33
N PHE A 103 -11.52 -5.69 8.18
CA PHE A 103 -12.02 -4.76 7.18
C PHE A 103 -12.11 -5.41 5.80
N CYS A 104 -12.96 -4.87 4.96
CA CYS A 104 -13.02 -5.21 3.56
C CYS A 104 -12.75 -3.95 2.74
N ALA A 105 -12.06 -4.12 1.63
CA ALA A 105 -11.83 -3.06 0.67
C ALA A 105 -11.93 -3.61 -0.75
N LYS A 106 -12.10 -2.70 -1.70
CA LYS A 106 -11.78 -2.96 -3.10
C LYS A 106 -10.48 -2.25 -3.46
N VAL A 107 -9.65 -2.90 -4.28
CA VAL A 107 -8.42 -2.34 -4.80
C VAL A 107 -8.39 -2.46 -6.32
N ARG A 108 -7.86 -1.45 -6.99
CA ARG A 108 -7.57 -1.50 -8.43
C ARG A 108 -6.14 -1.03 -8.65
N PHE A 109 -5.55 -1.48 -9.76
CA PHE A 109 -4.14 -1.24 -10.07
C PHE A 109 -4.00 -0.50 -11.39
N ASP A 110 -2.93 0.28 -11.50
CA ASP A 110 -2.55 0.94 -12.75
C ASP A 110 -2.09 -0.09 -13.80
N GLN A 111 -2.59 0.07 -15.02
CA GLN A 111 -2.31 -0.77 -16.19
C GLN A 111 -1.52 -0.04 -17.27
N THR A 112 -0.96 1.14 -16.98
CA THR A 112 -0.10 1.88 -17.94
C THR A 112 1.19 1.14 -18.32
N GLY A 113 1.56 0.10 -17.58
CA GLY A 113 2.85 -0.59 -17.74
C GLY A 113 4.02 0.12 -17.04
N LYS A 114 3.74 1.18 -16.29
CA LYS A 114 4.73 1.88 -15.46
C LYS A 114 4.78 1.30 -14.05
N ASN A 115 5.97 1.28 -13.47
CA ASN A 115 6.18 1.05 -12.05
C ASN A 115 5.71 2.27 -11.22
N ARG A 116 5.76 2.16 -9.89
CA ARG A 116 5.39 3.27 -8.99
C ARG A 116 6.30 4.50 -9.08
N LEU A 117 7.47 4.38 -9.69
CA LEU A 117 8.43 5.46 -9.94
C LEU A 117 8.21 6.15 -11.30
N GLY A 118 7.25 5.65 -12.11
CA GLY A 118 6.90 6.19 -13.41
C GLY A 118 7.72 5.62 -14.59
N GLU A 119 8.54 4.61 -14.34
CA GLU A 119 9.41 3.97 -15.33
C GLU A 119 8.74 2.72 -15.92
N SER A 120 9.02 2.43 -17.18
CA SER A 120 8.59 1.22 -17.89
C SER A 120 9.79 0.32 -18.24
N SER A 121 9.53 -0.96 -18.49
CA SER A 121 10.55 -1.93 -18.92
C SER A 121 10.36 -2.33 -20.39
N ASP A 122 10.13 -1.33 -21.24
CA ASP A 122 9.66 -1.44 -22.63
C ASP A 122 10.76 -1.17 -23.67
N LEU A 123 12.04 -1.29 -23.29
CA LEU A 123 13.20 -0.99 -24.14
C LEU A 123 13.21 -1.75 -25.48
N VAL A 124 12.59 -2.94 -25.54
CA VAL A 124 12.61 -3.83 -26.72
C VAL A 124 11.35 -3.71 -27.58
N THR A 125 10.33 -2.99 -27.12
CA THR A 125 9.06 -2.84 -27.87
C THR A 125 9.06 -1.59 -28.74
N ASP A 126 8.53 -1.71 -29.97
CA ASP A 126 8.35 -0.58 -30.89
C ASP A 126 7.33 0.42 -30.30
N ASN A 127 7.84 1.42 -29.58
CA ASN A 127 7.08 2.48 -28.90
C ASN A 127 6.42 3.50 -29.85
N SER A 128 6.20 3.14 -31.11
CA SER A 128 5.62 4.04 -32.12
C SER A 128 4.10 4.26 -31.91
N SER A 129 3.42 3.37 -31.18
CA SER A 129 1.96 3.45 -30.95
C SER A 129 1.55 3.64 -29.48
N ILE A 130 2.46 3.46 -28.52
CA ILE A 130 2.17 3.73 -27.10
C ILE A 130 2.43 5.21 -26.89
N GLY A 131 1.37 6.01 -27.06
CA GLY A 131 1.42 7.45 -26.90
C GLY A 131 2.21 7.83 -25.64
N ARG A 132 2.95 8.93 -25.72
CA ARG A 132 3.57 9.66 -24.60
C ARG A 132 2.49 10.21 -23.65
N GLY A 133 1.59 9.32 -23.23
CA GLY A 133 0.32 9.58 -22.61
C GLY A 133 0.58 10.15 -21.22
N SER A 134 -0.06 11.29 -20.98
CA SER A 134 -0.50 11.82 -19.69
C SER A 134 -0.06 10.96 -18.51
N GLY A 135 0.73 11.51 -17.58
CA GLY A 135 1.20 10.86 -16.35
C GLY A 135 0.10 10.45 -15.35
N ARG A 136 -1.13 10.22 -15.83
CA ARG A 136 -2.26 9.74 -15.06
C ARG A 136 -2.36 8.22 -15.18
N PRO A 137 -2.65 7.50 -14.08
CA PRO A 137 -2.84 6.06 -14.09
C PRO A 137 -4.08 5.65 -14.89
N ILE A 138 -4.03 4.47 -15.52
CA ILE A 138 -5.15 3.80 -16.19
C ILE A 138 -5.58 2.65 -15.28
N TRP A 139 -6.69 2.84 -14.56
CA TRP A 139 -7.15 1.86 -13.59
C TRP A 139 -7.80 0.64 -14.24
N GLY A 140 -7.34 -0.55 -13.87
CA GLY A 140 -8.00 -1.81 -14.19
C GLY A 140 -9.28 -2.08 -13.39
N SER A 141 -9.73 -3.33 -13.43
CA SER A 141 -10.88 -3.81 -12.65
C SER A 141 -10.62 -3.82 -11.14
N ASN A 142 -11.70 -3.81 -10.36
CA ASN A 142 -11.62 -3.93 -8.91
C ASN A 142 -11.38 -5.39 -8.49
N PHE A 143 -10.47 -5.57 -7.54
CA PHE A 143 -10.22 -6.79 -6.77
C PHE A 143 -10.79 -6.60 -5.35
N GLY A 144 -11.29 -7.68 -4.75
CA GLY A 144 -11.70 -7.69 -3.34
C GLY A 144 -10.52 -7.99 -2.42
N VAL A 145 -10.47 -7.34 -1.26
CA VAL A 145 -9.46 -7.54 -0.21
C VAL A 145 -10.16 -7.64 1.15
N ASN A 146 -9.65 -8.53 1.99
CA ASN A 146 -9.96 -8.70 3.41
C ASN A 146 -8.66 -8.76 4.21
#